data_AF-A0A699WU71-F1
#
_entry.id   AF-A0A699WU71-F1
#
_cell.length_a   1.000
_cell.length_b   1.000
_cell.length_c   1.000
_cell.angle_alpha   90.00
_cell.angle_beta   90.00
_cell.angle_gamma   90.00
#
_symmetry.space_group_name_H-M   'P 1'
#
loop_
_entity.id
_entity.type
_entity.pdbx_description
1 polymer ?
#
loop_
_entity_poly.entity_id
_entity_poly.type
_entity_poly.pdbx_seq_one_letter_code
_entity_poly.pdbx_strand_id
1 'polypeptide(L)'
;MFQAKASKERLDVVKSLMACKPKPRASICAFVLEMKGYFDKLESLNMVFDTELSINIIISGLLADYNQFVLSYQMNRKETSIMELHSLLQTA
;
A
#
# COMPACT_ATOMS: atom_id res chain seq x y z
N MET A 1 -16.75 21.87 -14.02
CA MET A 1 -17.53 20.88 -13.23
C MET A 1 -16.87 19.49 -13.20
N PHE A 2 -16.46 18.92 -14.34
CA PHE A 2 -15.83 17.58 -14.39
C PHE A 2 -14.48 17.47 -13.66
N GLN A 3 -13.61 18.47 -13.79
CA GLN A 3 -12.29 18.47 -13.15
C GLN A 3 -12.38 18.53 -11.61
N ALA A 4 -13.36 19.27 -11.07
CA ALA A 4 -13.64 19.31 -9.63
C ALA A 4 -14.15 17.95 -9.11
N LYS A 5 -14.92 17.21 -9.92
CA LYS A 5 -15.40 15.87 -9.57
C LYS A 5 -14.26 14.85 -9.55
N ALA A 6 -13.38 14.86 -10.55
CA ALA A 6 -12.20 13.99 -10.59
C ALA A 6 -11.23 14.27 -9.43
N SER A 7 -11.00 15.54 -9.08
CA SER A 7 -10.18 15.91 -7.92
C SER A 7 -10.80 15.45 -6.59
N LYS A 8 -12.12 15.53 -6.46
CA LYS A 8 -12.83 14.99 -5.28
C LYS A 8 -12.68 13.47 -5.18
N GLU A 9 -12.87 12.75 -6.28
CA GLU A 9 -12.73 11.28 -6.27
C GLU A 9 -11.32 10.84 -5.88
N ARG A 10 -10.28 11.47 -6.43
CA ARG A 10 -8.89 11.20 -6.01
C ARG A 10 -8.69 11.47 -4.52
N LEU A 11 -9.19 12.60 -4.02
CA LEU A 11 -9.06 12.95 -2.60
C LEU A 11 -9.74 11.91 -1.69
N ASP A 12 -10.92 11.42 -2.06
CA ASP A 12 -11.66 10.43 -1.28
C ASP A 12 -10.94 9.06 -1.28
N VAL A 13 -10.32 8.67 -2.40
CA VAL A 13 -9.49 7.47 -2.47
C VAL A 13 -8.21 7.62 -1.65
N VAL A 14 -7.52 8.77 -1.72
CA VAL A 14 -6.32 9.05 -0.90
C VAL A 14 -6.66 9.02 0.59
N LYS A 15 -7.80 9.58 1.00
CA LYS A 15 -8.25 9.49 2.41
C LYS A 15 -8.46 8.04 2.84
N SER A 16 -9.04 7.22 1.98
CA SER A 16 -9.27 5.80 2.26
C SER A 16 -7.95 5.03 2.36
N LEU A 17 -7.01 5.29 1.44
CA LEU A 17 -5.65 4.74 1.47
C LEU A 17 -4.95 5.07 2.80
N MET A 18 -4.94 6.33 3.21
CA MET A 18 -4.24 6.77 4.44
C MET A 18 -4.94 6.31 5.73
N ALA A 19 -6.24 6.02 5.67
CA ALA A 19 -7.00 5.48 6.79
C ALA A 19 -6.93 3.94 6.87
N CYS A 20 -6.48 3.26 5.81
CA CYS A 20 -6.36 1.82 5.77
C CYS A 20 -5.31 1.35 6.79
N LYS A 21 -5.73 0.45 7.69
CA LYS A 21 -4.86 -0.13 8.72
C LYS A 21 -5.08 -1.64 8.77
N PRO A 22 -4.04 -2.44 9.02
CA PRO A 22 -4.20 -3.85 9.25
C PRO A 22 -5.10 -4.08 10.46
N LYS A 23 -6.09 -4.97 10.32
CA LYS A 23 -6.95 -5.34 11.45
C LYS A 23 -6.18 -6.35 12.32
N PRO A 24 -6.29 -6.31 13.66
CA PRO A 24 -5.54 -7.18 14.59
C PRO A 24 -5.68 -8.70 14.41
N ARG A 25 -6.52 -9.15 13.47
CA ARG A 25 -6.78 -10.56 13.15
C ARG A 25 -6.94 -10.81 11.64
N ALA A 26 -6.78 -9.77 10.80
CA ALA A 26 -6.82 -9.94 9.36
C ALA A 26 -5.43 -10.35 8.86
N SER A 27 -5.40 -11.10 7.76
CA SER A 27 -4.16 -11.44 7.08
C SER A 27 -3.45 -10.16 6.62
N ILE A 28 -2.15 -10.05 6.90
CA ILE A 28 -1.32 -8.95 6.39
C ILE A 28 -1.30 -8.92 4.87
N CYS A 29 -1.35 -10.09 4.22
CA CYS A 29 -1.46 -10.23 2.78
C CYS A 29 -2.75 -9.57 2.26
N ALA A 30 -3.86 -9.74 2.98
CA ALA A 30 -5.12 -9.07 2.63
C ALA A 30 -5.01 -7.54 2.74
N PHE A 31 -4.30 -7.03 3.74
CA PHE A 31 -4.00 -5.59 3.85
C PHE A 31 -3.17 -5.09 2.66
N VAL A 32 -2.12 -5.82 2.25
CA VAL A 32 -1.31 -5.44 1.08
C VAL A 32 -2.13 -5.41 -0.21
N LEU A 33 -3.02 -6.39 -0.41
CA LEU A 33 -3.92 -6.41 -1.57
C LEU A 33 -4.94 -5.27 -1.55
N GLU A 34 -5.47 -4.92 -0.37
CA GLU A 34 -6.37 -3.76 -0.19
C GLU A 34 -5.65 -2.45 -0.55
N MET A 35 -4.42 -2.27 -0.05
CA MET A 35 -3.56 -1.12 -0.39
C MET A 35 -3.27 -1.07 -1.89
N LYS A 36 -2.95 -2.20 -2.53
CA LYS A 36 -2.76 -2.29 -3.98
C LYS A 36 -4.01 -1.83 -4.74
N GLY A 37 -5.20 -2.24 -4.30
CA GLY A 37 -6.47 -1.83 -4.92
C GLY A 37 -6.69 -0.31 -4.89
N TYR A 38 -6.25 0.38 -3.82
CA TYR A 38 -6.28 1.84 -3.79
C TYR A 38 -5.30 2.47 -4.78
N PHE A 39 -4.08 1.94 -4.91
CA PHE A 39 -3.11 2.43 -5.90
C PHE A 39 -3.62 2.23 -7.33
N ASP A 40 -4.15 1.05 -7.66
CA ASP A 40 -4.74 0.75 -8.97
C ASP A 40 -5.91 1.72 -9.27
N LYS A 41 -6.72 2.03 -8.26
CA LYS A 41 -7.82 3.00 -8.40
C LYS A 41 -7.30 4.42 -8.62
N LEU A 42 -6.25 4.85 -7.93
CA LEU A 42 -5.63 6.17 -8.13
C LEU A 42 -4.99 6.28 -9.52
N GLU A 43 -4.34 5.22 -9.99
CA GLU A 43 -3.78 5.12 -11.34
C GLU A 43 -4.88 5.29 -12.41
N SER A 44 -6.03 4.61 -12.24
CA SER A 44 -7.19 4.78 -13.14
C SER A 44 -7.74 6.22 -13.18
N LEU A 45 -7.45 7.01 -12.14
CA LEU A 45 -7.81 8.42 -12.03
C LEU A 45 -6.68 9.35 -12.53
N ASN A 46 -5.63 8.84 -13.17
CA ASN A 46 -4.44 9.57 -13.60
C ASN A 46 -3.63 10.15 -12.43
N MET A 47 -3.59 9.47 -11.28
CA MET A 47 -2.72 9.78 -10.16
C MET A 47 -1.82 8.57 -9.88
N VAL A 48 -0.63 8.59 -10.46
CA VAL A 48 0.34 7.49 -10.36
C VAL A 48 1.28 7.78 -9.19
N PHE A 49 1.50 6.75 -8.36
CA PHE A 49 2.51 6.76 -7.32
C PHE A 49 3.72 5.99 -7.83
N ASP A 50 4.93 6.44 -7.50
CA ASP A 50 6.10 5.64 -7.77
C ASP A 50 6.09 4.37 -6.90
N THR A 51 6.71 3.30 -7.41
CA THR A 51 6.68 2.00 -6.75
C THR A 51 7.34 2.02 -5.38
N GLU A 52 8.43 2.79 -5.23
CA GLU A 52 9.14 2.92 -3.96
C GLU A 52 8.24 3.58 -2.89
N LEU A 53 7.60 4.70 -3.23
CA LEU A 53 6.67 5.40 -2.35
C LEU A 53 5.47 4.51 -2.01
N SER A 54 4.93 3.79 -2.98
CA SER A 54 3.80 2.88 -2.75
C SER A 54 4.15 1.79 -1.74
N ILE A 55 5.34 1.18 -1.88
CA ILE A 55 5.86 0.19 -0.93
C ILE A 55 6.11 0.81 0.45
N ASN A 56 6.73 1.99 0.51
CA ASN A 56 6.98 2.69 1.78
C ASN A 56 5.68 3.01 2.52
N ILE A 57 4.63 3.41 1.81
CA ILE A 57 3.29 3.64 2.39
C ILE A 57 2.74 2.34 2.98
N ILE A 58 2.80 1.22 2.25
CA ILE A 58 2.34 -0.09 2.74
C ILE A 58 3.10 -0.49 4.02
N ILE A 59 4.43 -0.37 3.99
CA ILE A 59 5.31 -0.72 5.11
C ILE A 59 5.00 0.12 6.35
N SER A 60 4.72 1.41 6.17
CA SER A 60 4.39 2.32 7.28
C SER A 60 3.10 1.94 8.00
N GLY A 61 2.19 1.22 7.32
CA GLY A 61 0.94 0.75 7.87
C GLY A 61 1.04 -0.61 8.56
N LEU A 62 2.15 -1.35 8.41
CA LEU A 62 2.31 -2.67 9.02
C LEU A 62 2.28 -2.58 10.56
N LEU A 63 1.78 -3.64 11.21
CA LEU A 63 1.75 -3.74 12.67
C LEU A 63 3.16 -3.90 13.24
N ALA A 64 3.35 -3.56 14.51
CA ALA A 64 4.63 -3.69 15.21
C ALA A 64 5.21 -5.12 15.16
N ASP A 65 4.34 -6.13 15.06
CA ASP A 65 4.71 -7.54 14.93
C ASP A 65 5.55 -7.82 13.65
N TYR A 66 5.47 -6.94 12.65
CA TYR A 66 6.24 -7.02 11.40
C TYR A 66 7.53 -6.20 11.42
N ASN A 67 7.92 -5.58 12.55
CA ASN A 67 9.12 -4.74 12.62
C ASN A 67 10.39 -5.48 12.18
N GLN A 68 10.53 -6.77 12.51
CA GLN A 68 11.68 -7.57 12.09
C GLN A 68 11.71 -7.78 10.57
N PHE A 69 10.54 -7.98 9.95
CA PHE A 69 10.40 -8.04 8.50
C PHE A 69 10.78 -6.69 7.87
N VAL A 70 10.28 -5.58 8.41
CA VAL A 70 10.57 -4.22 7.91
C VAL A 70 12.07 -3.92 7.94
N LEU A 71 12.75 -4.23 9.04
CA LEU A 71 14.20 -4.06 9.15
C LEU A 71 14.95 -4.93 8.14
N SER A 72 14.54 -6.19 7.99
CA SER A 72 15.13 -7.13 7.03
C SER A 72 14.92 -6.66 5.59
N TYR A 73 13.74 -6.10 5.30
CA TYR A 73 13.42 -5.52 4.01
C TYR A 73 14.27 -4.29 3.69
N GLN A 74 14.36 -3.35 4.63
CA GLN A 74 15.15 -2.12 4.47
C GLN A 74 16.63 -2.41 4.23
N MET A 75 17.18 -3.46 4.84
CA MET A 75 18.58 -3.86 4.64
C MET A 75 18.82 -4.59 3.32
N ASN A 76 17.82 -5.33 2.82
CA ASN A 76 17.99 -6.17 1.64
C ASN A 76 17.39 -5.59 0.35
N ARG A 77 16.72 -4.42 0.40
CA ARG A 77 15.99 -3.73 -0.69
C ARG A 77 16.09 -4.42 -2.06
N LYS A 78 15.27 -5.46 -2.23
CA LYS A 78 15.25 -6.30 -3.45
C LYS A 78 13.92 -6.24 -4.19
N GLU A 79 12.87 -5.73 -3.57
CA GLU A 79 11.54 -5.73 -4.18
C GLU A 79 11.38 -4.57 -5.15
N THR A 80 10.85 -4.91 -6.31
CA THR A 80 10.58 -3.98 -7.40
C THR A 80 9.08 -3.74 -7.57
N SER A 81 8.22 -4.47 -6.83
CA SER A 81 6.76 -4.34 -6.92
C SER A 81 6.01 -4.72 -5.63
N ILE A 82 4.76 -4.24 -5.52
CA ILE A 82 3.83 -4.58 -4.43
C ILE A 82 3.52 -6.10 -4.37
N MET A 83 3.55 -6.78 -5.52
CA MET A 83 3.26 -8.23 -5.58
C MET A 83 4.42 -9.07 -5.06
N GLU A 84 5.66 -8.62 -5.23
CA GLU A 84 6.84 -9.26 -4.62
C GLU A 84 6.81 -9.09 -3.10
N LEU A 85 6.49 -7.87 -2.61
CA LEU A 85 6.27 -7.62 -1.19
C LEU A 85 5.20 -8.55 -0.60
N HIS A 86 4.06 -8.69 -1.30
CA HIS A 86 2.99 -9.61 -0.89
C HIS A 86 3.49 -11.06 -0.78
N SER A 87 4.28 -11.51 -1.75
CA SER A 87 4.79 -12.88 -1.80
C SER A 87 5.77 -13.15 -0.65
N LEU A 88 6.60 -12.17 -0.30
CA LEU A 88 7.53 -12.28 0.82
C LEU A 88 6.81 -12.29 2.17
N LEU A 89 5.79 -11.44 2.34
CA LEU A 89 4.93 -11.45 3.54
C LEU A 89 4.12 -12.73 3.70
N GLN A 90 3.86 -13.46 2.62
CA GLN A 90 3.21 -14.77 2.68
C GLN A 90 4.13 -15.87 3.21
N THR A 91 5.45 -15.69 3.09
CA THR A 91 6.48 -16.65 3.52
C THR A 91 7.18 -16.29 4.83
N ALA A 92 6.89 -15.11 5.38
CA ALA A 92 7.45 -14.58 6.63
C ALA A 92 6.64 -15.03 7.84
#